data_AF-A0A2E6INX2-F1
#
_entry.id   AF-A0A2E6INX2-F1
#
_cell.length_a   1.000
_cell.length_b   1.000
_cell.length_c   1.000
_cell.angle_alpha   90.00
_cell.angle_beta   90.00
_cell.angle_gamma   90.00
#
_symmetry.space_group_name_H-M   'P 1'
#
loop_
_entity.id
_entity.type
_entity.pdbx_description
1 polymer ?
#
loop_
_entity_poly.entity_id
_entity_poly.type
_entity_poly.pdbx_seq_one_letter_code
_entity_poly.pdbx_strand_id
1 'polypeptide(L)' 'MKTNNENELRNPVRVKVNGVDVTRDTSVDDAYRVQKLMTQMNPDAKIEIVNVEPTRGYTKSIYEF' A
#
# COMPACT_ATOMS: atom_id res chain seq x y z
N MET A 1 16.52 17.24 23.58
CA MET A 1 15.66 16.06 23.38
C MET A 1 15.07 16.17 21.99
N LYS A 2 15.48 15.32 21.04
CA LYS A 2 14.86 15.26 19.70
C LYS A 2 13.87 14.11 19.71
N THR A 3 12.59 14.40 19.84
CA THR A 3 11.49 13.47 19.59
C THR A 3 11.47 13.20 18.09
N ASN A 4 12.22 12.19 17.65
CA ASN A 4 12.14 11.74 16.27
C ASN A 4 10.91 10.84 16.18
N ASN A 5 9.91 11.28 15.42
CA ASN A 5 8.64 10.58 15.17
C ASN A 5 8.89 9.18 14.60
N GLU A 6 8.81 8.14 15.43
CA GLU A 6 9.07 6.74 15.05
C GLU A 6 8.00 6.08 14.16
N ASN A 7 7.18 6.85 13.42
CA ASN A 7 6.09 6.24 12.62
C ASN A 7 5.69 7.02 11.36
N GLU A 8 6.58 7.84 10.79
CA GLU A 8 6.34 8.35 9.44
C GLU A 8 6.57 7.22 8.42
N LEU A 9 5.47 6.67 7.90
CA LEU A 9 5.49 5.78 6.73
C LEU A 9 6.21 6.51 5.59
N ARG A 10 7.40 6.05 5.22
CA ARG A 10 8.24 6.72 4.21
C ARG A 10 7.59 6.70 2.81
N ASN A 11 6.84 5.63 2.53
CA ASN A 11 6.08 5.41 1.30
C ASN A 11 4.72 4.80 1.69
N PRO A 12 3.75 5.62 2.13
CA PRO A 12 2.44 5.10 2.47
C PRO A 12 1.73 4.58 1.21
N VAL A 13 1.13 3.40 1.33
CA VAL A 13 0.30 2.80 0.29
C VAL A 13 -1.10 2.48 0.81
N ARG A 14 -2.04 2.28 -0.10
CA ARG A 14 -3.38 1.75 0.17
C ARG A 14 -3.66 0.55 -0.72
N VAL A 15 -4.43 -0.38 -0.19
CA VAL A 15 -4.99 -1.50 -0.96
C VAL A 15 -6.40 -1.12 -1.38
N LYS A 16 -6.68 -1.27 -2.67
CA LYS A 16 -8.00 -1.16 -3.27
C LYS A 16 -8.48 -2.53 -3.70
N VAL A 17 -9.72 -2.85 -3.38
CA VAL A 17 -10.41 -4.05 -3.84
C VAL A 17 -11.60 -3.61 -4.68
N ASN A 18 -11.62 -3.99 -5.95
CA ASN A 18 -12.65 -3.55 -6.91
C ASN A 18 -12.83 -2.02 -6.94
N GLY A 19 -11.71 -1.29 -6.83
CA GLY A 19 -11.71 0.18 -6.81
C GLY A 19 -12.02 0.83 -5.46
N VAL A 20 -12.38 0.07 -4.42
CA VAL A 20 -12.70 0.58 -3.08
C VAL A 20 -11.48 0.44 -2.17
N ASP A 21 -11.07 1.53 -1.50
CA ASP A 21 -10.01 1.50 -0.49
C ASP A 21 -10.43 0.62 0.71
N VAL A 22 -9.67 -0.44 0.98
CA VAL A 22 -9.93 -1.37 2.09
C VAL A 22 -8.95 -1.20 3.24
N THR A 23 -7.81 -0.54 3.01
CA THR A 23 -6.84 -0.20 4.06
C THR A 23 -6.69 1.31 4.20
N ARG A 24 -6.30 1.74 5.40
CA ARG A 24 -5.69 3.06 5.59
C ARG A 24 -4.27 3.07 5.03
N ASP A 25 -3.63 4.24 5.05
CA ASP A 25 -2.21 4.42 4.73
C ASP A 25 -1.39 3.41 5.54
N THR A 26 -0.68 2.54 4.82
CA THR A 26 0.07 1.43 5.42
C THR A 26 1.41 1.25 4.74
N SER A 27 2.26 0.40 5.31
CA SER A 27 3.52 0.00 4.67
C SER A 27 3.26 -0.86 3.43
N VAL A 28 4.22 -0.88 2.50
CA VAL A 28 4.18 -1.74 1.31
C VAL A 28 4.08 -3.22 1.71
N ASP A 29 4.81 -3.65 2.72
CA ASP A 29 4.81 -5.04 3.20
C ASP A 29 3.43 -5.47 3.73
N ASP A 30 2.77 -4.61 4.50
CA ASP A 30 1.44 -4.90 5.03
C ASP A 30 0.39 -4.90 3.90
N ALA A 31 0.54 -4.02 2.91
CA ALA A 31 -0.33 -4.03 1.73
C ALA A 31 -0.20 -5.34 0.93
N TYR A 32 1.01 -5.88 0.75
CA TYR A 32 1.22 -7.18 0.11
C TYR A 32 0.62 -8.34 0.92
N ARG A 33 0.69 -8.30 2.25
CA ARG A 33 0.03 -9.30 3.11
C ARG A 33 -1.48 -9.27 2.94
N VAL A 34 -2.08 -8.08 2.94
CA VAL A 34 -3.52 -7.91 2.73
C VAL A 34 -3.90 -8.36 1.33
N GLN A 35 -3.13 -8.01 0.30
CA GLN A 35 -3.37 -8.49 -1.07
C GLN A 35 -3.39 -10.02 -1.11
N LYS A 36 -2.38 -10.69 -0.57
CA LYS A 36 -2.30 -12.15 -0.56
C LYS A 36 -3.51 -12.79 0.14
N LEU A 37 -3.90 -12.25 1.30
CA LEU A 37 -5.06 -12.73 2.04
C LEU A 37 -6.36 -12.54 1.23
N MET A 38 -6.54 -11.37 0.64
CA MET A 38 -7.72 -11.05 -0.15
C MET A 38 -7.82 -11.91 -1.41
N THR A 39 -6.71 -12.18 -2.10
CA THR A 39 -6.68 -13.09 -3.26
C THR A 39 -7.07 -14.51 -2.86
N GLN A 40 -6.65 -14.98 -1.68
CA GLN A 40 -7.03 -16.31 -1.19
C GLN A 40 -8.52 -16.40 -0.82
N MET A 41 -9.09 -15.33 -0.27
CA MET A 41 -10.50 -15.28 0.14
C MET A 41 -11.45 -15.00 -1.02
N ASN A 42 -11.03 -14.20 -1.99
CA ASN A 42 -11.83 -13.81 -3.14
C ASN A 42 -10.91 -13.71 -4.38
N PRO A 43 -10.65 -14.84 -5.07
CA PRO A 43 -9.74 -14.88 -6.21
C PRO A 43 -10.22 -14.06 -7.41
N ASP A 44 -11.54 -13.78 -7.49
CA ASP A 44 -12.14 -12.98 -8.57
C ASP A 44 -12.04 -11.46 -8.31
N ALA A 45 -11.60 -11.05 -7.11
CA ALA A 45 -11.50 -9.65 -6.77
C ALA A 45 -10.26 -8.99 -7.41
N LYS A 46 -10.43 -7.83 -8.04
CA LYS A 46 -9.32 -7.02 -8.54
C LYS A 46 -8.67 -6.27 -7.38
N ILE A 47 -7.43 -6.61 -7.06
CA ILE A 47 -6.68 -6.00 -5.95
C ILE A 47 -5.55 -5.13 -6.48
N GLU A 48 -5.54 -3.86 -6.08
CA GLU A 48 -4.57 -2.86 -6.52
C GLU A 48 -3.88 -2.23 -5.30
N ILE A 49 -2.55 -2.10 -5.32
CA ILE A 49 -1.80 -1.35 -4.31
C ILE A 49 -1.42 -0.01 -4.91
N VAL A 50 -1.89 1.08 -4.30
CA VAL A 50 -1.68 2.44 -4.79
C VAL A 50 -0.83 3.24 -3.81
N ASN A 51 0.13 3.99 -4.33
CA ASN A 51 0.92 4.93 -3.52
C ASN A 51 0.06 6.13 -3.10
N VAL A 52 0.21 6.57 -1.86
CA VAL A 52 -0.43 7.77 -1.33
C VAL A 52 0.59 8.91 -1.38
N GLU A 53 0.28 9.98 -2.11
CA GLU A 53 1.13 11.16 -2.14
C GLU A 53 1.01 12.00 -0.86
N PRO A 54 2.10 12.65 -0.41
CA PRO A 54 3.41 12.71 -1.08
C PRO A 54 4.32 11.53 -0.70
N THR A 55 4.61 10.66 -1.67
CA THR A 55 5.65 9.63 -1.56
C THR A 55 7.00 10.36 -1.50
N ARG A 56 7.57 10.51 -0.31
CA ARG A 56 8.84 11.23 -0.13
C ARG A 56 10.00 10.35 -0.59
N GLY A 57 10.44 10.54 -1.83
CA GLY A 57 11.76 10.07 -2.29
C GLY A 57 11.76 8.87 -3.24
N TYR A 58 10.61 8.46 -3.81
CA TYR A 58 10.58 7.45 -4.88
C TYR A 58 9.82 7.98 -6.09
N THR A 59 10.56 8.54 -7.04
CA THR A 59 10.10 8.66 -8.43
C THR A 59 10.56 7.39 -9.15
N LYS A 60 9.63 6.75 -9.89
CA LYS A 60 9.83 5.60 -10.81
C LYS A 60 10.04 4.23 -10.13
N SER A 61 9.43 3.12 -10.56
CA SER A 61 8.70 2.81 -11.78
C SER A 61 7.58 1.82 -11.43
N ILE A 62 6.43 2.00 -12.08
CA ILE A 62 5.35 1.02 -12.14
C ILE A 62 5.96 -0.21 -12.84
N TYR A 63 5.95 -1.38 -12.19
CA TYR A 63 6.34 -2.62 -12.84
C TYR A 63 5.32 -2.90 -13.94
N GLU A 64 5.69 -2.66 -15.20
CA GLU A 64 5.05 -3.30 -16.35
C GLU A 64 5.61 -4.73 -16.45
N PHE A 65 4.69 -5.69 -16.64
CA PHE A 65 4.94 -7.13 -16.67
C PHE A 65 5.77 -7.58 -17.87
#